data_AF-A0A1V6HLC0-F1
#
_entry.id   AF-A0A1V6HLC0-F1
#
_cell.length_a   1.000
_cell.length_b   1.000
_cell.length_c   1.000
_cell.angle_alpha   90.00
_cell.angle_beta   90.00
_cell.angle_gamma   90.00
#
_symmetry.space_group_name_H-M   'P 1'
#
loop_
_entity.id
_entity.type
_entity.pdbx_description
1 polymer ?
#
loop_
_entity_poly.entity_id
_entity_poly.type
_entity_poly.pdbx_seq_one_letter_code
_entity_poly.pdbx_strand_id
1 'polypeptide(L)' 'MRILLRTLAAGPAGCLAPGEHEVPAELGASLVAGGYAVAVETRKPAAPSEPAPVVETAEAPRRGERAEAMARKGRRGR' A
#
# COMPACT_ATOMS: atom_id res chain seq x y z
N MET A 1 -1.27 -9.06 19.80
CA MET A 1 -2.65 -8.87 19.29
C MET A 1 -3.13 -7.53 19.80
N ARG A 2 -3.85 -6.77 18.96
CA ARG A 2 -4.39 -5.48 19.34
C ARG A 2 -5.85 -5.61 19.75
N ILE A 3 -6.21 -5.08 20.91
CA ILE A 3 -7.57 -5.12 21.46
C ILE A 3 -8.01 -3.74 21.92
N LEU A 4 -9.31 -3.50 21.91
CA LEU A 4 -9.94 -2.33 22.52
C LEU A 4 -10.62 -2.77 23.82
N LEU A 5 -10.06 -2.41 24.96
CA LEU A 5 -10.67 -2.62 26.28
C LEU A 5 -11.80 -1.62 26.50
N ARG A 6 -12.98 -2.13 26.88
CA ARG A 6 -14.15 -1.29 27.18
C ARG A 6 -14.10 -0.70 28.60
N THR A 7 -13.46 -1.40 29.52
CA THR A 7 -13.41 -1.07 30.95
C THR A 7 -11.99 -1.27 31.47
N LEU A 8 -11.72 -0.82 32.71
CA LEU A 8 -10.45 -1.08 33.36
C LEU A 8 -10.33 -2.57 33.68
N ALA A 9 -9.21 -3.19 33.32
CA ALA A 9 -8.87 -4.55 33.71
C ALA A 9 -7.70 -4.53 34.69
N ALA A 10 -7.82 -5.26 35.79
CA ALA A 10 -6.75 -5.43 36.77
C ALA A 10 -6.41 -6.92 36.92
N GLY A 11 -5.14 -7.26 37.02
CA GLY A 11 -4.67 -8.63 37.20
C GLY A 11 -3.27 -8.69 37.79
N PRO A 12 -2.69 -9.90 37.89
CA PRO A 12 -1.36 -10.10 38.49
C PRO A 12 -0.24 -9.33 37.78
N ALA A 13 -0.42 -9.05 36.49
CA ALA A 13 0.52 -8.28 35.67
C ALA A 13 0.32 -6.76 35.77
N GLY A 14 -0.64 -6.28 36.57
CA GLY A 14 -0.97 -4.87 36.74
C GLY A 14 -2.34 -4.50 36.20
N CYS A 15 -2.53 -3.20 35.91
CA CYS A 15 -3.80 -2.64 35.45
C CYS A 15 -3.69 -2.11 34.03
N LEU A 16 -4.68 -2.43 33.20
CA LEU A 16 -4.91 -1.86 31.88
C LEU A 16 -6.11 -0.92 31.96
N ALA A 17 -5.88 0.36 31.67
CA ALA A 17 -6.95 1.33 31.54
C ALA A 17 -7.82 1.04 30.30
N PRO A 18 -9.06 1.55 30.22
CA PRO A 18 -9.85 1.48 29.00
C PRO A 18 -9.09 2.07 27.80
N GLY A 19 -9.24 1.48 26.62
CA GLY A 19 -8.56 1.94 25.41
C GLY A 19 -7.90 0.82 24.60
N GLU A 20 -7.12 1.21 23.59
CA GLU A 20 -6.41 0.26 22.74
C GLU A 20 -5.10 -0.19 23.37
N HIS A 21 -4.87 -1.51 23.37
CA HIS A 21 -3.67 -2.11 23.92
C HIS A 21 -3.14 -3.20 22.99
N GLU A 22 -1.82 -3.31 22.95
CA GLU A 22 -1.15 -4.45 22.37
C GLU A 22 -0.80 -5.44 23.48
N VAL A 23 -1.36 -6.65 23.39
CA VAL A 23 -1.24 -7.70 24.41
C VAL A 23 -0.87 -9.04 23.78
N PRO A 24 -0.34 -10.00 24.57
CA PRO A 24 -0.16 -11.38 24.13
C PRO A 24 -1.45 -12.00 23.60
N ALA A 25 -1.35 -12.87 22.60
CA ALA A 25 -2.52 -13.44 21.92
C ALA A 25 -3.45 -14.21 22.87
N GLU A 26 -2.91 -15.00 23.80
CA GLU A 26 -3.70 -15.77 24.76
C GLU A 26 -4.50 -14.88 25.73
N LEU A 27 -3.85 -13.83 26.23
CA LEU A 27 -4.51 -12.84 27.09
C LEU A 27 -5.60 -12.09 26.31
N GLY A 28 -5.29 -11.65 25.09
CA GLY A 28 -6.24 -10.97 24.21
C GLY A 28 -7.46 -11.84 23.91
N ALA A 29 -7.26 -13.12 23.57
CA ALA A 29 -8.33 -14.07 23.33
C ALA A 29 -9.22 -14.27 24.56
N SER A 30 -8.61 -14.40 25.75
CA SER A 30 -9.36 -14.55 27.01
C SER A 30 -10.21 -13.32 27.32
N LEU A 31 -9.68 -12.11 27.11
CA LEU A 31 -10.39 -10.85 27.34
C LEU A 31 -11.54 -10.65 26.35
N VAL A 32 -11.37 -11.07 25.10
CA VAL A 32 -12.44 -11.02 24.09
C VAL A 32 -13.51 -12.07 24.38
N ALA A 33 -13.13 -13.30 24.73
CA ALA A 33 -14.08 -14.36 25.08
C ALA A 33 -14.92 -14.00 26.32
N GLY A 34 -14.32 -13.31 27.29
CA GLY A 34 -15.03 -12.77 28.46
C GLY A 34 -15.87 -11.52 28.18
N GLY A 35 -15.82 -10.97 26.95
CA GLY A 35 -16.59 -9.77 26.57
C GLY A 35 -16.02 -8.44 27.10
N TYR A 36 -14.84 -8.45 27.72
CA TYR A 36 -14.19 -7.26 28.28
C TYR A 36 -13.53 -6.37 27.21
N ALA A 37 -13.16 -6.98 26.09
CA ALA A 37 -12.49 -6.32 24.99
C ALA A 37 -13.04 -6.75 23.63
N VAL A 38 -12.70 -5.98 22.60
CA VAL A 38 -12.97 -6.31 21.19
C VAL A 38 -11.64 -6.44 20.46
N ALA A 39 -11.48 -7.47 19.64
CA ALA A 39 -10.32 -7.61 18.76
C ALA A 39 -10.29 -6.46 17.75
N VAL A 40 -9.19 -5.72 17.69
CA VAL A 40 -8.97 -4.71 16.65
C VAL A 40 -8.26 -5.42 15.51
N GLU A 41 -8.94 -5.58 14.38
CA GLU A 41 -8.31 -6.10 13.16
C GLU A 41 -7.16 -5.18 12.78
N THR A 42 -5.92 -5.64 12.95
CA THR A 42 -4.76 -4.98 12.37
C THR A 42 -4.93 -5.07 10.86
N ARG A 43 -5.29 -3.93 10.25
CA ARG A 43 -5.35 -3.79 8.79
C ARG A 43 -4.10 -4.46 8.18
N LYS A 44 -4.37 -5.27 7.16
CA LYS A 44 -3.41 -5.95 6.30
C LYS A 44 -2.14 -5.10 6.14
N PRO A 45 -0.93 -5.64 6.39
CA PRO A 45 0.29 -4.89 6.13
C PRO A 45 0.21 -4.38 4.70
N ALA A 46 0.45 -3.07 4.51
CA ALA A 46 0.47 -2.46 3.19
C ALA A 46 1.37 -3.33 2.30
N ALA A 47 0.84 -3.76 1.16
CA ALA A 47 1.61 -4.54 0.21
C ALA A 47 2.94 -3.80 -0.06
N PRO A 48 4.07 -4.52 -0.18
CA PRO A 48 5.32 -3.88 -0.54
C PRO A 48 5.07 -3.06 -1.81
N SER A 49 5.42 -1.78 -1.77
CA SER A 49 5.30 -0.87 -2.91
C SER A 49 5.90 -1.58 -4.12
N GLU A 50 5.08 -1.90 -5.12
CA GLU A 50 5.59 -2.37 -6.41
C GLU A 50 6.61 -1.33 -6.90
N PRO A 51 7.82 -1.74 -7.33
CA PRO A 51 8.75 -0.80 -7.93
C PRO A 51 8.07 -0.22 -9.17
N ALA A 52 8.04 1.11 -9.26
CA ALA A 52 7.47 1.85 -10.38
C ALA A 52 7.95 1.26 -11.71
N PRO A 53 7.10 1.17 -12.74
CA PRO A 53 7.54 0.70 -14.04
C PRO A 53 8.64 1.64 -14.52
N VAL A 54 9.85 1.11 -14.67
CA VAL A 54 10.92 1.79 -15.39
C VAL A 54 10.44 1.87 -16.82
N VAL A 55 9.93 3.02 -17.22
CA VAL A 55 9.67 3.32 -18.63
C VAL A 55 11.04 3.41 -19.28
N GLU A 56 11.48 2.31 -19.87
CA GLU A 56 12.59 2.31 -20.80
C GLU A 56 12.15 3.14 -22.00
N THR A 57 12.48 4.43 -21.98
CA THR A 57 12.32 5.32 -23.12
C THR A 57 13.23 4.83 -24.23
N ALA A 58 12.73 3.94 -25.08
CA ALA A 58 13.26 3.78 -26.42
C ALA A 58 12.97 5.10 -27.17
N GLU A 59 13.98 5.96 -27.24
CA GLU A 59 13.95 7.16 -28.06
C GLU A 59 13.72 6.74 -29.52
N ALA A 60 12.50 6.94 -30.01
CA ALA A 60 12.19 6.70 -31.41
C ALA A 60 13.07 7.61 -32.28
N PRO A 61 13.74 7.09 -33.33
CA PRO A 61 14.56 7.92 -34.21
C PRO A 61 13.69 9.04 -34.81
N ARG A 62 14.16 10.28 -34.63
CA ARG A 62 13.48 11.50 -35.07
C ARG A 62 13.11 11.38 -36.54
N ARG A 63 11.83 11.54 -36.85
CA ARG A 63 11.24 11.58 -38.19
C ARG A 63 11.64 12.87 -38.93
N GLY A 64 12.94 13.05 -39.15
CA GLY A 64 13.53 14.24 -39.79
C GLY A 64 13.94 14.03 -41.26
N GLU A 65 14.16 12.80 -41.72
CA GLU A 65 14.86 12.56 -43.01
C GLU A 65 14.00 11.98 -44.14
N ARG A 66 12.66 12.04 -44.07
CA ARG A 66 11.81 11.56 -45.18
C ARG A 66 11.06 12.63 -45.97
N ALA A 67 11.21 13.91 -45.62
CA ALA A 67 10.49 14.99 -46.30
C ALA A 67 11.25 15.66 -47.46
N GLU A 68 12.54 15.37 -47.68
CA GLU A 68 13.31 16.03 -48.76
C GLU A 68 13.34 15.26 -50.09
N ALA A 69 13.04 13.96 -50.10
CA ALA A 69 13.13 13.15 -51.32
C ALA A 69 11.91 13.27 -52.26
N MET A 70 10.77 13.79 -51.80
CA MET A 70 9.55 13.92 -52.62
C MET A 70 9.30 15.33 -53.18
N ALA A 71 10.12 16.33 -52.86
CA ALA A 71 9.96 17.67 -53.44
C ALA A 71 10.63 17.86 -54.81
N ARG A 72 11.57 16.97 -55.20
CA ARG A 72 12.33 17.12 -56.45
C ARG A 72 11.77 16.34 -57.65
N LYS A 73 10.75 15.50 -57.47
CA LYS A 73 10.12 14.74 -58.57
C LYS A 73 8.84 15.38 -59.12
N GLY A 74 8.38 16.50 -58.55
CA GLY A 74 7.11 17.14 -58.91
C GLY A 74 7.20 18.48 -59.65
N ARG A 75 8.40 19.05 -59.88
CA ARG A 75 8.54 20.31 -60.63
C ARG A 75 9.37 20.12 -61.90
N ARG A 76 8.68 20.32 -63.02
CA ARG A 76 9.16 20.59 -64.38
C ARG A 76 9.38 19.37 -65.29
N GLY A 77 8.26 18.80 -65.71
CA GLY A 77 8.00 18.71 -67.14
C GLY A 77 7.45 20.05 -67.63
N ARG A 78 8.11 20.66 -68.60
CA ARG A 78 7.52 21.47 -69.66
C ARG A 78 8.50 21.52 -70.82
#